data_AF-A0A376VKK7-F1
#
_entry.id   AF-A0A376VKK7-F1
#
_cell.length_a   1.000
_cell.length_b   1.000
_cell.length_c   1.000
_cell.angle_alpha   90.00
_cell.angle_beta   90.00
_cell.angle_gamma   90.00
#
_symmetry.space_group_name_H-M   'P 1'
#
loop_
_entity.id
_entity.type
_entity.pdbx_description
1 polymer ?
#
loop_
_entity_poly.entity_id
_entity_poly.type
_entity_poly.pdbx_seq_one_letter_code
_entity_poly.pdbx_strand_id
1 'polypeptide(L)'
;MALLNIFDIAGSALTAQSQRLNVAASNLANADSVTGPDGQPYRAKQVVFQVNAAPGAATGGVKVADVIESQAPDKLVYEPGNPLADAKGYVKMPNVDVVGEMVNTMSGVTQLSGQC
;
A
#
# COMPACT_ATOMS: atom_id res chain seq x y z
N MET A 1 -24.34 3.13 -25.78
CA MET A 1 -24.11 3.95 -24.57
C MET A 1 -23.82 3.12 -23.32
N ALA A 2 -24.58 2.06 -22.98
CA ALA A 2 -24.32 1.25 -21.76
C ALA A 2 -23.08 0.33 -21.82
N LEU A 3 -22.80 -0.29 -22.97
CA LEU A 3 -21.65 -1.18 -23.15
C LEU A 3 -20.31 -0.44 -23.00
N LEU A 4 -20.19 0.78 -23.54
CA LEU A 4 -18.98 1.59 -23.43
C LEU A 4 -18.67 1.94 -21.97
N ASN A 5 -19.68 2.34 -21.19
CA ASN A 5 -19.52 2.63 -19.76
C ASN A 5 -19.01 1.41 -18.95
N ILE A 6 -19.40 0.19 -19.30
CA ILE A 6 -18.90 -1.03 -18.63
C ILE A 6 -17.41 -1.24 -18.92
N PHE A 7 -16.99 -1.04 -20.17
CA PHE A 7 -15.57 -1.13 -20.53
C PHE A 7 -14.73 -0.03 -19.86
N ASP A 8 -15.27 1.19 -19.73
CA ASP A 8 -14.60 2.28 -19.01
C ASP A 8 -14.45 1.98 -17.52
N ILE A 9 -15.50 1.43 -16.88
CA ILE A 9 -15.45 1.00 -15.47
C ILE A 9 -14.43 -0.12 -15.30
N ALA A 10 -14.47 -1.16 -16.14
CA ALA A 10 -13.53 -2.27 -16.08
C ALA A 10 -12.09 -1.81 -16.34
N GLY A 11 -11.87 -0.91 -17.30
CA GLY A 11 -10.58 -0.29 -17.59
C GLY A 11 -10.05 0.49 -16.39
N SER A 12 -10.90 1.34 -15.78
CA SER A 12 -10.53 2.10 -14.58
C SER A 12 -10.17 1.20 -13.39
N ALA A 13 -10.90 0.09 -13.21
CA ALA A 13 -10.62 -0.90 -12.18
C ALA A 13 -9.28 -1.63 -12.42
N LEU A 14 -8.98 -1.97 -13.67
CA LEU A 14 -7.69 -2.59 -14.03
C LEU A 14 -6.51 -1.63 -13.80
N THR A 15 -6.66 -0.35 -14.17
CA THR A 15 -5.63 0.67 -13.89
C THR A 15 -5.43 0.87 -12.39
N ALA A 16 -6.52 0.96 -11.63
CA ALA A 16 -6.47 1.07 -10.17
C ALA A 16 -5.78 -0.15 -9.53
N GLN A 17 -6.09 -1.36 -10.01
CA GLN A 17 -5.46 -2.59 -9.55
C GLN A 17 -3.98 -2.65 -9.92
N SER A 18 -3.59 -2.22 -11.12
CA SER A 18 -2.18 -2.14 -11.52
C SER A 18 -1.39 -1.21 -10.60
N GLN A 19 -1.97 -0.08 -10.19
CA GLN A 19 -1.33 0.83 -9.23
C GLN A 19 -1.14 0.17 -7.86
N ARG A 20 -2.13 -0.60 -7.39
CA ARG A 20 -2.01 -1.37 -6.14
C ARG A 20 -0.87 -2.37 -6.20
N LEU A 21 -0.75 -3.10 -7.31
CA LEU A 21 0.34 -4.06 -7.53
C LEU A 21 1.70 -3.37 -7.50
N ASN A 22 1.81 -2.19 -8.12
CA ASN A 22 3.06 -1.40 -8.08
C ASN A 22 3.42 -0.96 -6.65
N VAL A 23 2.42 -0.57 -5.84
CA VAL A 23 2.65 -0.19 -4.44
C VAL A 23 2.99 -1.39 -3.58
N ALA A 24 2.29 -2.51 -3.72
CA ALA A 24 2.60 -3.75 -3.00
C ALA A 24 4.01 -4.27 -3.35
N ALA A 25 4.38 -4.25 -4.63
CA ALA A 25 5.73 -4.59 -5.08
C ALA A 25 6.78 -3.63 -4.51
N SER A 26 6.49 -2.33 -4.45
CA SER A 26 7.39 -1.34 -3.85
C SER A 26 7.55 -1.56 -2.35
N ASN A 27 6.47 -1.88 -1.63
CA ASN A 27 6.52 -2.21 -0.21
C ASN A 27 7.38 -3.46 0.01
N LEU A 28 7.15 -4.52 -0.77
CA LEU A 28 7.91 -5.77 -0.66
C LEU A 28 9.39 -5.57 -0.97
N ALA A 29 9.73 -4.80 -2.00
CA ALA A 29 11.12 -4.50 -2.36
C ALA A 29 11.86 -3.69 -1.28
N ASN A 30 11.13 -2.90 -0.48
CA ASN A 30 11.69 -2.09 0.59
C ASN A 30 11.43 -2.69 1.99
N ALA A 31 10.87 -3.90 2.08
CA ALA A 31 10.52 -4.54 3.36
C ALA A 31 11.76 -4.81 4.24
N ASP A 32 12.89 -5.10 3.60
CA ASP A 32 14.17 -5.37 4.26
C ASP A 32 15.09 -4.13 4.32
N SER A 33 14.61 -2.96 3.88
CA SER A 33 15.42 -1.74 3.83
C SER A 33 15.46 -1.03 5.18
N VAL A 34 16.49 -1.36 5.97
CA VAL A 34 16.75 -0.81 7.31
C VAL A 34 17.26 0.63 7.32
N THR A 35 17.71 1.15 6.17
CA THR A 35 18.26 2.51 6.05
C THR A 35 17.69 3.21 4.82
N GLY A 36 16.74 4.12 5.03
CA GLY A 36 16.38 5.11 4.03
C GLY A 36 17.45 6.21 3.89
N PRO A 37 17.45 6.98 2.79
CA PRO A 37 18.37 8.10 2.59
C PRO A 37 18.33 9.16 3.71
N ASP A 38 17.22 9.23 4.46
CA ASP A 38 17.02 10.13 5.60
C ASP A 38 17.38 9.49 6.96
N GLY A 39 17.93 8.28 6.97
CA GLY A 39 18.27 7.53 8.18
C GLY A 39 17.06 6.94 8.94
N GLN A 40 15.87 6.98 8.33
CA GLN A 40 14.65 6.35 8.86
C GLN A 40 14.30 5.09 8.04
N PRO A 41 13.68 4.08 8.67
CA PRO A 41 13.21 2.89 7.96
C PRO A 41 12.09 3.22 6.98
N TYR A 42 11.95 2.41 5.93
CA TYR A 42 10.87 2.54 4.97
C TYR A 42 9.50 2.34 5.64
N ARG A 43 8.49 3.11 5.22
CA ARG A 43 7.10 2.96 5.66
C ARG A 43 6.24 2.39 4.54
N ALA A 44 5.48 1.36 4.85
CA ALA A 44 4.55 0.74 3.91
C ALA A 44 3.57 1.78 3.36
N LYS A 45 3.37 1.79 2.04
CA LYS A 45 2.44 2.69 1.35
C LYS A 45 1.13 1.98 1.02
N GLN A 46 0.02 2.70 1.06
CA GLN A 46 -1.32 2.17 0.76
C GLN A 46 -2.04 3.09 -0.22
N VAL A 47 -2.65 2.50 -1.25
CA VAL A 47 -3.49 3.22 -2.21
C VAL A 47 -4.89 3.41 -1.66
N VAL A 48 -5.37 4.65 -1.69
CA VAL A 48 -6.74 5.02 -1.37
C VAL A 48 -7.53 5.11 -2.67
N PHE A 49 -8.56 4.28 -2.80
CA PHE A 49 -9.46 4.31 -3.94
C PHE A 49 -10.65 5.22 -3.68
N GLN A 50 -11.10 5.91 -4.73
CA GLN A 50 -12.33 6.70 -4.70
C GLN A 50 -13.19 6.33 -5.90
N VAL A 51 -14.49 6.28 -5.68
CA VAL A 51 -15.46 6.10 -6.78
C VAL A 51 -15.50 7.36 -7.62
N ASN A 52 -15.28 7.21 -8.92
CA ASN A 52 -15.45 8.24 -9.92
C ASN A 52 -16.83 8.08 -10.57
N ALA A 53 -17.88 8.47 -9.85
CA ALA A 53 -19.25 8.48 -10.33
C ALA A 53 -19.72 9.93 -10.59
N ALA A 54 -20.55 10.11 -11.62
CA ALA A 54 -21.24 11.39 -11.82
C ALA A 54 -22.22 11.65 -10.65
N PRO A 55 -22.46 12.92 -10.28
CA PRO A 55 -23.43 13.25 -9.23
C PRO A 55 -24.81 12.66 -9.56
N GLY A 56 -25.32 11.77 -8.70
CA GLY A 56 -26.60 11.06 -8.90
C GLY A 56 -26.52 9.70 -9.61
N ALA A 57 -25.33 9.23 -10.01
CA ALA A 57 -25.15 7.89 -10.56
C ALA A 57 -24.79 6.87 -9.47
N ALA A 58 -25.53 5.75 -9.43
CA ALA A 58 -25.27 4.64 -8.50
C ALA A 58 -24.03 3.81 -8.87
N THR A 59 -23.53 3.95 -10.09
CA THR A 59 -22.38 3.21 -10.63
C THR A 59 -21.40 4.16 -11.29
N GLY A 60 -20.12 3.99 -11.00
CA GLY A 60 -19.01 4.77 -11.54
C GLY A 60 -17.72 3.97 -11.52
N GLY A 61 -16.72 4.44 -12.26
CA GLY A 61 -15.39 3.82 -12.29
C GLY A 61 -14.66 3.99 -10.96
N VAL A 62 -13.45 3.43 -10.87
CA VAL A 62 -12.57 3.60 -9.71
C VAL A 62 -11.38 4.45 -10.12
N LYS A 63 -10.99 5.40 -9.26
CA LYS A 63 -9.74 6.15 -9.41
C LYS A 63 -8.91 6.01 -8.14
N VAL A 64 -7.60 6.14 -8.29
CA VAL A 64 -6.68 6.28 -7.15
C VAL A 64 -6.75 7.73 -6.71
N ALA A 65 -7.21 7.96 -5.48
CA ALA A 65 -7.32 9.30 -4.91
C ALA A 65 -5.99 9.74 -4.28
N ASP A 66 -5.32 8.82 -3.59
CA ASP A 66 -4.05 9.12 -2.93
C ASP A 66 -3.23 7.86 -2.64
N VAL A 67 -1.94 8.03 -2.33
CA VAL A 67 -1.06 7.00 -1.79
C VAL A 67 -0.57 7.48 -0.42
N ILE A 68 -1.15 6.91 0.64
CA ILE A 68 -0.82 7.28 2.02
C ILE A 68 0.24 6.35 2.60
N GLU A 69 1.05 6.86 3.51
CA GLU A 69 1.99 6.05 4.28
C GLU A 69 1.30 5.45 5.51
N SER A 70 1.67 4.22 5.83
CA SER A 70 1.16 3.50 6.99
C SER A 70 1.62 4.19 8.28
N GLN A 71 0.65 4.46 9.16
CA GLN A 71 0.90 5.01 10.49
C GLN A 71 1.27 3.93 11.52
N ALA A 72 1.42 2.67 11.10
CA ALA A 72 1.82 1.59 11.99
C ALA A 72 3.24 1.86 12.56
N PRO A 73 3.49 1.54 13.84
CA PRO A 73 4.81 1.72 14.43
C PRO A 73 5.86 0.85 13.72
N ASP A 74 7.07 1.39 13.59
CA ASP A 74 8.22 0.68 13.02
C ASP A 74 8.60 -0.52 13.90
N LYS A 75 9.07 -1.62 13.28
CA LYS A 75 9.38 -2.84 14.01
C LYS A 75 10.78 -2.74 14.60
N LEU A 76 10.92 -2.87 15.91
CA LEU A 76 12.22 -2.92 16.58
C LEU A 76 12.69 -4.37 16.69
N VAL A 77 13.83 -4.70 16.09
CA VAL A 77 14.43 -6.04 16.17
C VAL A 77 15.77 -5.96 16.87
N TYR A 78 16.00 -6.85 17.82
CA TYR A 78 17.23 -6.89 18.59
C TYR A 78 18.32 -7.66 17.83
N GLU A 79 19.32 -6.94 17.33
CA GLU A 79 20.47 -7.46 16.59
C GLU A 79 21.77 -6.76 17.08
N PRO A 80 22.35 -7.19 18.20
CA PRO A 80 23.49 -6.51 18.84
C PRO A 80 24.81 -6.55 18.04
N GLY A 81 24.86 -7.30 16.93
CA GLY A 81 25.99 -7.34 16.00
C GLY A 81 25.81 -6.51 14.73
N ASN A 82 24.68 -5.83 14.57
CA ASN A 82 24.38 -5.06 13.36
C ASN A 82 25.01 -3.65 13.45
N PRO A 83 25.77 -3.18 12.43
CA PRO A 83 26.36 -1.84 12.42
C PRO A 83 25.32 -0.71 12.47
N LEU A 84 24.05 -1.01 12.18
CA LEU A 84 22.92 -0.08 12.23
C LEU A 84 22.11 -0.16 13.53
N ALA A 85 22.58 -0.93 14.51
CA ALA A 85 21.91 -1.05 15.80
C ALA A 85 22.16 0.19 16.68
N ASP A 86 21.11 0.65 17.37
CA ASP A 86 21.22 1.67 18.41
C ASP A 86 22.13 1.22 19.56
N ALA A 87 22.48 2.12 20.48
CA ALA A 87 23.34 1.85 21.65
C ALA A 87 22.86 0.68 22.56
N LYS A 88 21.61 0.24 22.38
CA LYS A 88 21.00 -0.90 23.09
C LYS A 88 20.95 -2.19 22.26
N GLY A 89 21.49 -2.22 21.04
CA GLY A 89 21.48 -3.39 20.15
C GLY A 89 20.19 -3.58 19.33
N TYR A 90 19.36 -2.54 19.19
CA TYR A 90 18.10 -2.61 18.44
C TYR A 90 18.24 -1.96 17.06
N VAL A 91 17.70 -2.61 16.04
CA VAL A 91 17.59 -2.12 14.66
C VAL A 91 16.14 -1.77 14.38
N LYS A 92 15.93 -0.58 13.80
CA LYS A 92 14.61 -0.17 13.30
C LYS A 92 14.39 -0.80 11.93
N MET A 93 13.42 -1.69 11.83
CA MET A 93 12.97 -2.27 10.58
C MET A 93 11.69 -1.59 10.09
N PRO A 94 11.50 -1.56 8.76
CA PRO A 94 10.24 -1.15 8.13
C PRO A 94 9.01 -1.83 8.74
N ASN A 95 7.91 -1.10 8.80
CA ASN A 95 6.59 -1.61 9.22
C ASN A 95 5.87 -2.39 8.10
N VAL A 96 6.62 -3.03 7.19
CA VAL A 96 6.07 -3.78 6.05
C VAL A 96 5.80 -5.21 6.47
N ASP A 97 4.54 -5.63 6.37
CA ASP A 97 4.17 -7.04 6.50
C ASP A 97 4.23 -7.72 5.13
N VAL A 98 5.28 -8.50 4.89
CA VAL A 98 5.46 -9.26 3.65
C VAL A 98 4.32 -10.25 3.42
N VAL A 99 3.85 -10.91 4.48
CA VAL A 99 2.74 -11.87 4.39
C VAL A 99 1.45 -11.11 4.09
N GLY A 100 1.24 -9.99 4.79
CA GLY A 100 0.15 -9.06 4.53
C GLY A 100 0.13 -8.56 3.09
N GLU A 101 1.26 -8.18 2.51
CA GLU A 101 1.34 -7.67 1.13
C GLU A 101 1.12 -8.75 0.07
N MET A 102 1.60 -9.98 0.32
CA MET A 102 1.29 -11.11 -0.55
C MET A 102 -0.22 -11.42 -0.53
N VAL A 103 -0.83 -11.42 0.65
CA VAL A 103 -2.29 -11.62 0.80
C VAL A 103 -3.06 -10.45 0.19
N ASN A 104 -2.61 -9.21 0.37
CA ASN A 104 -3.19 -8.00 -0.23
C ASN A 104 -3.17 -8.05 -1.77
N THR A 105 -2.12 -8.64 -2.33
CA THR A 105 -1.97 -8.87 -3.78
C THR A 105 -2.89 -9.99 -4.27
N MET A 106 -3.03 -11.08 -3.51
CA MET A 106 -3.86 -12.24 -3.88
C MET A 106 -5.36 -12.02 -3.66
N SER A 107 -5.75 -11.30 -2.61
CA SER A 107 -7.13 -11.28 -2.13
C SER A 107 -8.04 -10.40 -2.98
N GLY A 108 -7.50 -9.50 -3.81
CA GLY A 108 -8.27 -8.67 -4.77
C GLY A 108 -9.36 -7.77 -4.15
N VAL A 109 -9.55 -7.81 -2.83
CA VAL A 109 -10.68 -7.24 -2.11
C VAL A 109 -10.12 -6.54 -0.87
N THR A 110 -10.05 -5.21 -1.00
CA THR A 110 -10.51 -4.26 0.02
C THR A 110 -9.93 -4.34 1.44
N GLN A 111 -9.00 -3.42 1.74
CA GLN A 111 -8.99 -2.75 3.04
C GLN A 111 -9.70 -1.40 2.85
N LEU A 112 -11.04 -1.43 2.86
CA LEU A 112 -11.85 -0.23 3.11
C LEU A 112 -11.63 0.08 4.59
N SER A 113 -10.62 0.87 4.88
CA SER A 113 -10.50 1.54 6.17
C SER A 113 -11.69 2.50 6.30
N GLY A 114 -12.72 2.03 7.00
CA GLY A 114 -13.71 2.84 7.68
C GLY A 114 -14.53 3.79 6.81
N GLN A 115 -15.72 3.36 6.44
CA GLN A 115 -16.93 4.18 6.53
C GLN A 115 -18.11 3.20 6.64
N CYS A 116 -18.48 2.91 7.90
CA CYS A 116 -19.85 2.55 8.24
C CYS A 116 -20.74 3.79 8.08
#